data_AF-A0A497B3R6-F1
#
_entry.id   AF-A0A497B3R6-F1
#
_cell.length_a   1.000
_cell.length_b   1.000
_cell.length_c   1.000
_cell.angle_alpha   90.00
_cell.angle_beta   90.00
_cell.angle_gamma   90.00
#
_symmetry.space_group_name_H-M   'P 1'
#
loop_
_entity.id
_entity.type
_entity.pdbx_description
1 polymer ?
#
loop_
_entity_poly.entity_id
_entity_poly.type
_entity_poly.pdbx_seq_one_letter_code
_entity_poly.pdbx_strand_id
1 'polypeptide(L)'
;MPRREKRNSEKSWLAILREIKKEKGEAAAWLYATALRGPDGYGVPWRVKAIFTGPLRGCKGFILAVADMSAYHWCIKRPDNVLKAFRFLMQRQDEHYLKHLISVWHVLEPRVARVLMQVLEAKRCGKTLGLSDLSTEYTRAVAKWLRRTNAASEEEEPK
;
A
#
# COMPACT_ATOMS: atom_id res chain seq x y z
N MET A 1 -9.69 -21.63 24.84
CA MET A 1 -10.15 -20.51 24.00
C MET A 1 -9.25 -20.41 22.77
N PRO A 2 -9.73 -20.69 21.55
CA PRO A 2 -8.94 -20.44 20.35
C PRO A 2 -8.64 -18.94 20.27
N ARG A 3 -7.36 -18.58 20.06
CA ARG A 3 -6.95 -17.18 19.91
C ARG A 3 -7.55 -16.66 18.60
N ARG A 4 -8.37 -15.61 18.66
CA ARG A 4 -8.87 -14.92 17.47
C ARG A 4 -7.69 -14.50 16.58
N GLU A 5 -7.79 -14.81 15.29
CA GLU A 5 -6.82 -14.34 14.30
C GLU A 5 -6.81 -12.81 14.21
N LYS A 6 -5.60 -12.24 14.17
CA LYS A 6 -5.42 -10.79 14.06
C LYS A 6 -5.70 -10.35 12.63
N ARG A 7 -6.42 -9.25 12.48
CA ARG A 7 -6.56 -8.56 11.18
C ARG A 7 -5.23 -7.93 10.77
N ASN A 8 -5.03 -7.67 9.49
CA ASN A 8 -3.83 -6.98 8.99
C ASN A 8 -3.62 -5.61 9.66
N SER A 9 -4.69 -4.89 9.99
CA SER A 9 -4.60 -3.64 10.77
C SER A 9 -4.08 -3.83 12.20
N GLU A 10 -4.20 -5.03 12.78
CA GLU A 10 -3.80 -5.35 14.15
C GLU A 10 -2.39 -5.99 14.22
N LYS A 11 -1.83 -6.34 13.07
CA LYS A 11 -0.50 -6.94 12.93
C LYS A 11 0.60 -5.88 12.92
N SER A 12 1.78 -6.28 13.36
CA SER A 12 3.00 -5.52 13.08
C SER A 12 3.45 -5.79 11.64
N TRP A 13 4.23 -4.87 11.09
CA TRP A 13 4.89 -5.08 9.78
C TRP A 13 5.71 -6.37 9.74
N LEU A 14 6.35 -6.76 10.86
CA LEU A 14 7.14 -8.00 10.93
C LEU A 14 6.26 -9.25 10.89
N ALA A 15 5.07 -9.21 11.49
CA ALA A 15 4.12 -10.31 11.39
C ALA A 15 3.60 -10.47 9.95
N ILE A 16 3.25 -9.36 9.28
CA ILE A 16 2.85 -9.34 7.87
C ILE A 16 3.99 -9.89 6.98
N LEU A 17 5.23 -9.44 7.19
CA LEU A 17 6.39 -9.93 6.44
C LEU A 17 6.59 -11.45 6.59
N ARG A 18 6.44 -11.98 7.80
CA ARG A 18 6.58 -13.43 8.06
C ARG A 18 5.49 -14.25 7.36
N GLU A 19 4.27 -13.76 7.35
CA GLU A 19 3.16 -14.39 6.61
C GLU A 19 3.43 -14.40 5.11
N ILE A 20 3.82 -13.26 4.53
CA ILE A 20 4.17 -13.17 3.10
C ILE A 20 5.31 -14.14 2.77
N LYS A 21 6.37 -14.17 3.58
CA LYS A 21 7.51 -15.08 3.38
C LYS A 21 7.06 -16.55 3.41
N LYS A 22 6.14 -16.90 4.31
CA LYS A 22 5.61 -18.26 4.44
C LYS A 22 4.71 -18.64 3.27
N GLU A 23 3.84 -17.74 2.81
CA GLU A 23 2.79 -18.03 1.83
C GLU A 23 3.26 -17.84 0.38
N LYS A 24 4.12 -16.85 0.12
CA LYS A 24 4.54 -16.42 -1.22
C LYS A 24 6.05 -16.43 -1.45
N GLY A 25 6.84 -16.85 -0.45
CA GLY A 25 8.29 -16.99 -0.54
C GLY A 25 9.09 -15.70 -0.37
N GLU A 26 10.42 -15.81 -0.51
CA GLU A 26 11.36 -14.72 -0.20
C GLU A 26 11.28 -13.54 -1.16
N ALA A 27 11.01 -13.80 -2.45
CA ALA A 27 10.88 -12.73 -3.45
C ALA A 27 9.73 -11.77 -3.10
N ALA A 28 8.57 -12.32 -2.72
CA ALA A 28 7.42 -11.54 -2.28
C ALA A 28 7.69 -10.76 -0.98
N ALA A 29 8.38 -11.38 -0.04
CA ALA A 29 8.82 -10.74 1.20
C ALA A 29 9.77 -9.55 0.92
N TRP A 30 10.64 -9.70 -0.08
CA TRP A 30 11.54 -8.62 -0.52
C TRP A 30 10.79 -7.44 -1.15
N LEU A 31 9.77 -7.69 -1.98
CA LEU A 31 8.92 -6.62 -2.52
C LEU A 31 8.26 -5.80 -1.40
N TYR A 32 7.76 -6.48 -0.37
CA TYR A 32 7.16 -5.83 0.79
C TYR A 32 8.18 -5.01 1.59
N ALA A 33 9.35 -5.57 1.92
CA ALA A 33 10.39 -4.85 2.64
C ALA A 33 10.90 -3.63 1.85
N THR A 34 11.06 -3.77 0.53
CA THR A 34 11.47 -2.68 -0.36
C THR A 34 10.42 -1.57 -0.40
N ALA A 35 9.14 -1.90 -0.52
CA ALA A 35 8.07 -0.92 -0.49
C ALA A 35 7.98 -0.17 0.85
N LEU A 36 8.25 -0.86 1.98
CA LEU A 36 8.29 -0.24 3.30
C LEU A 36 9.45 0.74 3.45
N ARG A 37 10.65 0.38 2.98
CA ARG A 37 11.81 1.28 2.95
C ARG A 37 11.54 2.49 2.07
N GLY A 38 10.82 2.27 0.96
CA GLY A 38 10.66 3.23 -0.11
C GLY A 38 11.97 3.44 -0.87
N PRO A 39 11.96 4.19 -1.98
CA PRO A 39 13.17 4.49 -2.72
C PRO A 39 14.12 5.29 -1.82
N ASP A 40 15.36 4.81 -1.75
CA ASP A 40 16.46 5.52 -1.12
C ASP A 40 16.66 6.84 -1.88
N GLY A 41 16.54 7.98 -1.19
CA GLY A 41 17.11 9.25 -1.66
C GLY A 41 16.23 10.29 -2.38
N TYR A 42 14.95 10.05 -2.71
CA TYR A 42 14.29 10.96 -3.68
C TYR A 42 13.02 11.67 -3.20
N GLY A 43 13.15 12.83 -2.54
CA GLY A 43 12.20 13.96 -2.60
C GLY A 43 10.69 13.73 -2.45
N VAL A 44 10.22 12.56 -1.99
CA VAL A 44 8.81 12.29 -1.72
C VAL A 44 8.53 12.73 -0.29
N PRO A 45 7.65 13.72 -0.05
CA PRO A 45 7.31 14.16 1.28
C PRO A 45 6.86 12.99 2.14
N TRP A 46 7.30 12.98 3.40
CA TRP A 46 6.95 11.93 4.36
C TRP A 46 5.43 11.71 4.44
N ARG A 47 4.63 12.79 4.31
CA ARG A 47 3.15 12.72 4.31
C ARG A 47 2.59 11.94 3.13
N VAL A 48 3.22 12.05 1.97
CA VAL A 48 2.85 11.27 0.78
C VAL A 48 3.27 9.82 0.96
N LYS A 49 4.48 9.55 1.44
CA LYS A 49 4.93 8.17 1.72
C LYS A 49 3.97 7.46 2.69
N ALA A 50 3.61 8.13 3.77
CA ALA A 50 2.71 7.63 4.81
C ALA A 50 1.35 7.14 4.27
N ILE A 51 0.82 7.75 3.22
CA ILE A 51 -0.46 7.33 2.61
C ILE A 51 -0.36 5.94 1.96
N PHE A 52 0.78 5.64 1.34
CA PHE A 52 0.97 4.39 0.61
C PHE A 52 1.56 3.28 1.48
N THR A 53 2.50 3.62 2.36
CA THR A 53 3.20 2.64 3.20
C THR A 53 2.62 2.50 4.60
N GLY A 54 1.82 3.47 5.05
CA GLY A 54 1.15 3.43 6.37
C GLY A 54 0.27 2.19 6.54
N PRO A 55 -0.61 1.84 5.57
CA PRO A 55 -1.42 0.63 5.67
C PRO A 55 -0.59 -0.65 5.82
N LEU A 56 0.55 -0.72 5.12
CA LEU A 56 1.45 -1.87 5.18
C LEU A 56 2.08 -2.08 6.56
N ARG A 57 2.14 -1.04 7.40
CA ARG A 57 2.81 -1.09 8.71
C ARG A 57 1.89 -1.48 9.87
N GLY A 58 0.58 -1.57 9.61
CA GLY A 58 -0.45 -1.83 10.62
C GLY A 58 -0.70 -0.64 11.56
N CYS A 59 -1.70 -0.76 12.44
CA CYS A 59 -2.09 0.29 13.39
C CYS A 59 -1.13 0.40 14.61
N LYS A 60 -0.28 -0.61 14.84
CA LYS A 60 0.63 -0.70 16.00
C LYS A 60 2.11 -0.47 15.66
N GLY A 61 2.43 0.14 14.52
CA GLY A 61 3.81 0.30 14.04
C GLY A 61 4.69 1.19 14.91
N PHE A 62 5.37 0.65 15.92
CA PHE A 62 6.19 1.44 16.86
C PHE A 62 7.71 1.40 16.64
N ILE A 63 8.24 0.73 15.60
CA ILE A 63 9.68 0.35 15.61
C ILE A 63 10.55 1.07 14.57
N LEU A 64 9.99 1.84 13.62
CA LEU A 64 10.80 2.45 12.54
C LEU A 64 10.58 3.95 12.32
N ALA A 65 10.09 4.70 13.31
CA ALA A 65 9.84 6.16 13.20
C ALA A 65 9.00 6.59 11.97
N VAL A 66 8.29 5.64 11.35
CA VAL A 66 7.48 5.82 10.15
C VAL A 66 6.20 5.03 10.37
N ALA A 67 5.10 5.78 10.44
CA ALA A 67 3.71 5.42 10.71
C ALA A 67 3.32 5.31 12.19
N ASP A 68 3.02 6.48 12.76
CA ASP A 68 2.09 6.61 13.88
C ASP A 68 0.66 6.23 13.43
N MET A 69 -0.25 6.12 14.40
CA MET A 69 -1.68 5.94 14.15
C MET A 69 -2.24 6.98 13.15
N SER A 70 -1.59 8.16 13.05
CA SER A 70 -1.95 9.23 12.11
C SER A 70 -1.72 8.84 10.65
N ALA A 71 -0.60 8.19 10.30
CA ALA A 71 -0.36 7.72 8.93
C ALA A 71 -1.44 6.73 8.45
N TYR A 72 -1.84 5.81 9.34
CA TYR A 72 -2.98 4.91 9.10
C TYR A 72 -4.28 5.71 8.89
N HIS A 73 -4.55 6.68 9.76
CA HIS A 73 -5.72 7.55 9.64
C HIS A 73 -5.69 8.46 8.41
N TRP A 74 -4.52 8.85 7.91
CA TRP A 74 -4.41 9.69 6.73
C TRP A 74 -4.80 8.98 5.45
N CYS A 75 -4.52 7.68 5.36
CA CYS A 75 -4.99 6.87 4.24
C CYS A 75 -6.48 6.53 4.37
N ILE A 76 -6.96 6.14 5.54
CA ILE A 76 -8.29 5.53 5.70
C ILE A 76 -9.39 6.52 6.09
N LYS A 77 -9.05 7.55 6.88
CA LYS A 77 -10.02 8.52 7.42
C LYS A 77 -9.99 9.88 6.72
N ARG A 78 -9.06 10.12 5.81
CA ARG A 78 -8.89 11.41 5.11
C ARG A 78 -8.74 11.21 3.59
N PRO A 79 -9.82 10.92 2.86
CA PRO A 79 -9.76 10.66 1.41
C PRO A 79 -9.09 11.79 0.60
N ASP A 80 -9.25 13.05 1.03
CA ASP A 80 -8.58 14.20 0.40
C ASP A 80 -7.04 14.10 0.41
N ASN A 81 -6.47 13.47 1.43
CA ASN A 81 -5.03 13.26 1.50
C ASN A 81 -4.56 12.27 0.44
N VAL A 82 -5.34 11.21 0.18
CA VAL A 82 -5.07 10.23 -0.87
C VAL A 82 -5.09 10.90 -2.25
N LEU A 83 -6.09 11.73 -2.52
CA LEU A 83 -6.16 12.50 -3.76
C LEU A 83 -4.95 13.45 -3.91
N LYS A 84 -4.53 14.14 -2.85
CA LYS A 84 -3.32 14.98 -2.86
C LYS A 84 -2.06 14.16 -3.16
N ALA A 85 -1.94 12.96 -2.60
CA ALA A 85 -0.83 12.06 -2.89
C ALA A 85 -0.84 11.58 -4.34
N PHE A 86 -2.01 11.29 -4.91
CA PHE A 86 -2.14 10.90 -6.32
C PHE A 86 -1.70 12.06 -7.23
N ARG A 87 -2.18 13.28 -6.98
CA ARG A 87 -1.75 14.48 -7.70
C ARG A 87 -0.24 14.70 -7.61
N PHE A 88 0.36 14.45 -6.44
CA PHE A 88 1.80 14.52 -6.28
C PHE A 88 2.53 13.48 -7.16
N LEU A 89 2.06 12.23 -7.20
CA LEU A 89 2.63 11.21 -8.11
C LEU A 89 2.52 11.62 -9.58
N MET A 90 1.43 12.28 -9.98
CA MET A 90 1.26 12.79 -11.35
C MET A 90 2.32 13.82 -11.72
N GLN A 91 2.75 14.67 -10.77
CA GLN A 91 3.71 15.75 -11.01
C GLN A 91 5.18 15.29 -10.99
N ARG A 92 5.51 14.18 -10.34
CA ARG A 92 6.89 13.68 -10.25
C ARG A 92 7.37 13.08 -11.56
N GLN A 93 8.58 13.37 -12.04
CA GLN A 93 9.08 12.67 -13.24
C GLN A 93 9.33 11.18 -13.01
N ASP A 94 9.81 10.80 -11.83
CA ASP A 94 10.18 9.42 -11.51
C ASP A 94 8.97 8.52 -11.22
N GLU A 95 8.89 7.39 -11.94
CA GLU A 95 7.88 6.35 -11.78
C GLU A 95 8.30 5.22 -10.80
N HIS A 96 9.57 5.17 -10.42
CA HIS A 96 10.16 4.07 -9.67
C HIS A 96 9.44 3.81 -8.34
N TYR A 97 9.09 4.88 -7.62
CA TYR A 97 8.30 4.75 -6.40
C TYR A 97 6.94 4.10 -6.64
N LEU A 98 6.22 4.53 -7.68
CA LEU A 98 4.91 4.00 -8.01
C LEU A 98 5.00 2.52 -8.46
N LYS A 99 6.05 2.15 -9.19
CA LYS A 99 6.32 0.76 -9.58
C LYS A 99 6.52 -0.15 -8.36
N HIS A 100 7.30 0.27 -7.37
CA HIS A 100 7.45 -0.50 -6.13
C HIS A 100 6.12 -0.70 -5.39
N LEU A 101 5.30 0.35 -5.32
CA LEU A 101 3.97 0.25 -4.71
C LEU A 101 3.09 -0.74 -5.48
N ILE A 102 3.09 -0.69 -6.81
CA ILE A 102 2.35 -1.64 -7.65
C ILE A 102 2.81 -3.08 -7.38
N SER A 103 4.13 -3.33 -7.37
CA SER A 103 4.69 -4.66 -7.18
C SER A 103 4.30 -5.28 -5.83
N VAL A 104 4.40 -4.53 -4.72
CA VAL A 104 3.98 -5.06 -3.42
C VAL A 104 2.47 -5.31 -3.39
N TRP A 105 1.67 -4.38 -3.92
CA TRP A 105 0.22 -4.54 -3.88
C TRP A 105 -0.28 -5.66 -4.78
N HIS A 106 0.47 -6.03 -5.83
CA HIS A 106 0.15 -7.19 -6.66
C HIS A 106 0.15 -8.49 -5.84
N VAL A 107 1.06 -8.60 -4.85
CA VAL A 107 1.15 -9.74 -3.93
C VAL A 107 0.06 -9.71 -2.85
N LEU A 108 -0.30 -8.51 -2.37
CA LEU A 108 -1.15 -8.36 -1.17
C LEU A 108 -2.64 -8.20 -1.49
N GLU A 109 -2.95 -7.33 -2.45
CA GLU A 109 -4.31 -6.99 -2.85
C GLU A 109 -4.28 -6.50 -4.31
N PRO A 110 -4.50 -7.40 -5.29
CA PRO A 110 -4.43 -7.07 -6.72
C PRO A 110 -5.31 -5.89 -7.12
N ARG A 111 -6.42 -5.65 -6.41
CA ARG A 111 -7.26 -4.47 -6.65
C ARG A 111 -6.55 -3.15 -6.35
N VAL A 112 -5.75 -3.08 -5.29
CA VAL A 112 -4.94 -1.88 -5.01
C VAL A 112 -3.90 -1.68 -6.11
N ALA A 113 -3.25 -2.76 -6.55
CA ALA A 113 -2.29 -2.70 -7.66
C ALA A 113 -2.94 -2.17 -8.94
N ARG A 114 -4.15 -2.63 -9.30
CA ARG A 114 -4.90 -2.15 -10.46
C ARG A 114 -5.16 -0.65 -10.42
N VAL A 115 -5.59 -0.12 -9.27
CA VAL A 115 -5.81 1.32 -9.11
C VAL A 115 -4.51 2.10 -9.31
N LEU A 116 -3.40 1.63 -8.74
CA LEU A 116 -2.10 2.27 -8.90
C LEU A 116 -1.55 2.18 -10.34
N MET A 117 -1.84 1.10 -11.06
CA MET A 117 -1.52 0.97 -12.49
C MET A 117 -2.31 1.97 -13.33
N GLN A 118 -3.59 2.20 -13.03
CA GLN A 118 -4.39 3.23 -13.70
C GLN A 118 -3.87 4.65 -13.42
N VAL A 119 -3.35 4.91 -12.21
CA VAL A 119 -2.65 6.18 -11.91
C VAL A 119 -1.36 6.31 -12.73
N LEU A 120 -0.58 5.23 -12.87
CA LEU A 120 0.63 5.22 -13.69
C LEU A 120 0.33 5.43 -15.18
N GLU A 121 -0.75 4.83 -15.69
CA GLU A 121 -1.21 5.02 -17.07
C GLU A 121 -1.71 6.46 -17.30
N ALA A 122 -2.57 6.95 -16.41
CA ALA A 122 -3.05 8.33 -16.43
C ALA A 122 -1.89 9.33 -16.47
N LYS A 123 -0.85 9.07 -15.66
CA LYS A 123 0.41 9.83 -15.66
C LYS A 123 1.08 9.85 -17.02
N ARG A 124 1.33 8.69 -17.62
CA ARG A 124 2.01 8.57 -18.92
C ARG A 124 1.23 9.24 -20.04
N CYS A 125 -0.10 9.18 -19.97
CA CYS A 125 -1.00 9.81 -20.93
C CYS A 125 -1.26 11.30 -20.65
N GLY A 126 -0.72 11.88 -19.57
CA GLY A 126 -0.98 13.27 -19.18
C GLY A 126 -2.44 13.55 -18.78
N LYS A 127 -3.22 12.52 -18.44
CA LYS A 127 -4.65 12.64 -18.08
C LYS A 127 -4.82 12.71 -16.57
N THR A 128 -5.57 13.69 -16.09
CA THR A 128 -5.86 13.88 -14.64
C THR A 128 -7.32 13.60 -14.27
N LEU A 129 -8.19 13.40 -15.28
CA LEU A 129 -9.58 13.01 -15.08
C LEU A 129 -9.65 11.64 -14.39
N GLY A 130 -10.60 11.48 -13.45
CA GLY A 130 -10.81 10.24 -12.71
C GLY A 130 -9.93 10.02 -11.47
N LEU A 131 -8.93 10.88 -11.20
CA LEU A 131 -8.07 10.72 -10.01
C LEU A 131 -8.85 10.71 -8.68
N SER A 132 -9.97 11.43 -8.61
CA SER A 132 -10.86 11.40 -7.43
C SER A 132 -11.48 10.02 -7.22
N ASP A 133 -12.01 9.42 -8.28
CA ASP A 133 -12.62 8.09 -8.24
C ASP A 133 -11.57 7.03 -7.91
N LEU A 134 -10.40 7.12 -8.55
CA LEU A 134 -9.25 6.25 -8.25
C LEU A 134 -8.81 6.36 -6.79
N SER A 135 -8.76 7.58 -6.22
CA SER A 135 -8.40 7.76 -4.82
C SER A 135 -9.41 7.12 -3.86
N THR A 136 -10.70 7.17 -4.22
CA THR A 136 -11.78 6.53 -3.47
C THR A 136 -11.68 5.01 -3.57
N GLU A 137 -11.43 4.47 -4.76
CA GLU A 137 -11.27 3.04 -4.96
C GLU A 137 -10.03 2.49 -4.25
N TYR A 138 -8.90 3.20 -4.32
CA TYR A 138 -7.70 2.89 -3.57
C TYR A 138 -8.00 2.76 -2.07
N THR A 139 -8.65 3.78 -1.49
CA THR A 139 -8.99 3.79 -0.06
C THR A 139 -9.88 2.61 0.30
N ARG A 140 -10.87 2.28 -0.54
CA ARG A 140 -11.77 1.13 -0.33
C ARG A 140 -11.03 -0.19 -0.40
N ALA A 141 -10.14 -0.37 -1.37
CA ALA A 141 -9.39 -1.59 -1.58
C ALA A 141 -8.38 -1.83 -0.44
N VAL A 142 -7.66 -0.78 -0.01
CA VAL A 142 -6.78 -0.84 1.17
C VAL A 142 -7.57 -1.16 2.44
N ALA A 143 -8.73 -0.52 2.64
CA ALA A 143 -9.59 -0.80 3.80
C ALA A 143 -10.09 -2.26 3.81
N LYS A 144 -10.34 -2.85 2.64
CA LYS A 144 -10.67 -4.28 2.51
C LYS A 144 -9.49 -5.14 2.98
N TRP A 145 -8.29 -4.90 2.47
CA TRP A 145 -7.09 -5.66 2.84
C TRP A 145 -6.79 -5.57 4.34
N LEU A 146 -6.94 -4.40 4.94
CA LEU A 146 -6.74 -4.18 6.39
C LEU A 146 -7.68 -5.01 7.28
N ARG A 147 -8.86 -5.39 6.79
CA ARG A 147 -9.84 -6.20 7.52
C ARG A 147 -9.59 -7.71 7.41
N ARG A 148 -8.75 -8.16 6.46
CA ARG A 148 -8.41 -9.58 6.28
C ARG A 148 -7.50 -10.09 7.39
N THR A 149 -7.53 -11.40 7.63
CA THR A 149 -6.63 -12.09 8.57
C THR A 149 -5.40 -12.70 7.89
N ASN A 150 -5.34 -12.74 6.55
CA ASN A 150 -4.15 -13.13 5.79
C ASN A 150 -3.58 -11.94 5.01
N ALA A 151 -2.26 -11.85 4.93
CA ALA A 151 -1.56 -10.73 4.30
C ALA A 151 -1.47 -10.85 2.77
N ALA A 152 -1.25 -12.05 2.24
CA ALA A 152 -1.19 -12.25 0.80
C ALA A 152 -2.60 -12.52 0.22
N SER A 153 -2.79 -12.19 -1.06
CA SER A 153 -3.96 -12.70 -1.77
C SER A 153 -3.77 -14.18 -2.07
N GLU A 154 -4.83 -14.95 -1.89
CA GLU A 154 -4.95 -16.27 -2.52
C GLU A 154 -4.77 -16.08 -4.03
N GLU A 155 -3.97 -16.93 -4.67
CA GLU A 155 -3.94 -16.98 -6.13
C GLU A 155 -5.35 -17.38 -6.57
N GLU A 156 -6.00 -16.53 -7.37
CA GLU A 156 -7.10 -17.02 -8.17
C GLU A 156 -6.46 -18.02 -9.13
N GLU A 157 -6.68 -19.32 -8.91
CA GLU A 157 -6.38 -20.33 -9.91
C GLU A 157 -6.99 -19.84 -11.23
N PRO A 158 -6.21 -19.77 -12.32
CA PRO A 158 -6.76 -19.42 -13.61
C PRO A 158 -7.84 -20.45 -13.95
N LYS A 159 -9.08 -19.99 -14.10
CA LYS A 159 -10.16 -20.76 -14.71
C LYS A 159 -9.96 -20.88 -16.21
#